data_AF-A0AAX3BEH9-F1
#
_entry.id   AF-A0AAX3BEH9-F1
#
_cell.length_a   1.000
_cell.length_b   1.000
_cell.length_c   1.000
_cell.angle_alpha   90.00
_cell.angle_beta   90.00
_cell.angle_gamma   90.00
#
_symmetry.space_group_name_H-M   'P 1'
#
loop_
_entity.id
_entity.type
_entity.pdbx_description
1 polymer ?
#
loop_
_entity_poly.entity_id
_entity_poly.type
_entity_poly.pdbx_seq_one_letter_code
_entity_poly.pdbx_strand_id
1 'polypeptide(L)'
;MEFLSTFFYEAMIRISSTFLFDATGEVLESMLKEEREIYLENNPPTKGNGFYERDLKTAFGELTAIRVPRTRDNGFKSALLPYRKRITEDLDALIRAMLISGMSTRKIAEVLKELYEIKISYANISRISQVGIEEIQKWRSRLSWKNMPWYFWMLWCFLSREIG
;
A
#
# COMPACT_ATOMS: atom_id res chain seq x y z
N MET A 1 -21.26 25.95 -22.94
CA MET A 1 -19.79 26.04 -22.97
C MET A 1 -19.11 25.24 -21.86
N GLU A 2 -19.71 25.10 -20.68
CA GLU A 2 -19.11 24.33 -19.57
C GLU A 2 -18.91 22.83 -19.88
N PHE A 3 -19.88 22.17 -20.52
CA PHE A 3 -19.80 20.74 -20.85
C PHE A 3 -18.58 20.36 -21.70
N LEU A 4 -18.26 21.17 -22.72
CA LEU A 4 -17.09 20.94 -23.57
C LEU A 4 -15.79 21.16 -22.80
N SER A 5 -15.74 22.15 -21.90
CA SER A 5 -14.58 22.38 -21.06
C SER A 5 -14.34 21.22 -20.09
N THR A 6 -15.36 20.76 -19.37
CA THR A 6 -15.26 19.62 -18.45
C THR A 6 -14.83 18.37 -19.19
N PHE A 7 -15.45 18.07 -20.34
CA PHE A 7 -15.07 16.92 -21.15
C PHE A 7 -13.60 16.99 -21.61
N PHE A 8 -13.12 18.17 -22.00
CA PHE A 8 -11.74 18.36 -22.42
C PHE A 8 -10.77 18.20 -21.24
N TYR A 9 -11.08 18.76 -20.06
CA TYR A 9 -10.26 18.61 -18.85
C TYR A 9 -10.20 17.15 -18.40
N GLU A 10 -11.33 16.45 -18.35
CA GLU A 10 -11.39 15.02 -18.02
C GLU A 10 -10.57 14.18 -19.00
N ALA A 11 -10.71 14.43 -20.31
CA ALA A 11 -9.94 13.73 -21.34
C ALA A 11 -8.43 14.01 -21.21
N MET A 12 -8.05 15.26 -20.96
CA MET A 12 -6.65 15.67 -20.79
C MET A 12 -6.02 15.05 -19.53
N ILE A 13 -6.74 15.08 -18.41
CA ILE A 13 -6.31 14.43 -17.16
C ILE A 13 -6.13 12.94 -17.41
N ARG A 14 -7.07 12.30 -18.09
CA ARG A 14 -7.00 10.87 -18.39
C ARG A 14 -5.80 10.51 -19.27
N ILE A 15 -5.62 11.21 -20.39
CA ILE A 15 -4.48 10.99 -21.31
C ILE A 15 -3.14 11.21 -20.59
N SER A 16 -3.04 12.29 -19.79
CA SER A 16 -1.84 12.58 -19.01
C SER A 16 -1.56 11.49 -17.98
N SER A 17 -2.59 11.05 -17.24
CA SER A 17 -2.45 10.00 -16.24
C SER A 17 -1.98 8.68 -16.86
N THR A 18 -2.60 8.24 -17.97
CA THR A 18 -2.19 7.02 -18.66
C THR A 18 -0.75 7.09 -19.15
N PHE A 19 -0.36 8.23 -19.73
CA PHE A 19 1.01 8.44 -20.20
C PHE A 19 2.03 8.39 -19.05
N LEU A 20 1.71 9.04 -17.93
CA LEU A 20 2.57 9.01 -16.74
C LEU A 20 2.67 7.58 -16.17
N PHE A 21 1.57 6.81 -16.15
CA PHE A 21 1.59 5.42 -15.72
C PHE A 21 2.51 4.56 -16.59
N ASP A 22 2.34 4.63 -17.90
CA ASP A 22 3.16 3.86 -18.84
C ASP A 22 4.64 4.21 -18.69
N ALA A 23 4.97 5.51 -18.63
CA ALA A 23 6.33 5.97 -18.41
C ALA A 23 6.91 5.48 -17.06
N THR A 24 6.13 5.50 -15.98
CA THR A 24 6.59 5.00 -14.68
C THR A 24 6.87 3.50 -14.71
N GLY A 25 6.05 2.72 -15.44
CA GLY A 25 6.26 1.29 -15.65
C GLY A 25 7.57 1.01 -16.38
N GLU A 26 7.81 1.69 -17.49
CA GLU A 26 9.04 1.53 -18.29
C GLU A 26 10.31 1.90 -17.53
N VAL A 27 10.27 3.01 -16.78
CA VAL A 27 11.39 3.45 -15.94
C VAL A 27 11.65 2.43 -14.84
N LEU A 28 10.60 1.93 -14.19
CA LEU A 28 10.71 0.91 -13.15
C LEU A 28 11.31 -0.40 -13.70
N GLU A 29 10.86 -0.88 -14.85
CA GLU A 29 11.43 -2.07 -15.51
C GLU A 29 12.91 -1.91 -15.83
N SER A 30 13.30 -0.71 -16.29
CA SER A 30 14.70 -0.38 -16.59
C SER A 30 15.56 -0.41 -15.32
N MET A 31 15.09 0.20 -14.24
CA MET A 31 15.78 0.18 -12.94
C MET A 31 15.89 -1.24 -12.37
N LEU A 32 14.85 -2.06 -12.50
CA LEU A 32 14.86 -3.45 -12.04
C LEU A 32 15.87 -4.31 -12.82
N LYS A 33 15.98 -4.07 -14.12
CA LYS A 33 16.98 -4.74 -14.95
C LYS A 33 18.39 -4.40 -14.50
N GLU A 34 18.64 -3.12 -14.21
CA GLU A 34 19.93 -2.65 -13.70
C GLU A 34 20.26 -3.27 -12.33
N GLU A 35 19.32 -3.31 -11.39
CA GLU A 35 19.50 -3.99 -10.10
C GLU A 35 19.92 -5.47 -10.29
N ARG A 36 19.33 -6.16 -11.28
CA ARG A 36 19.70 -7.54 -11.58
C ARG A 36 21.13 -7.62 -12.10
N GLU A 37 21.54 -6.76 -13.03
CA GLU A 37 22.91 -6.78 -13.57
C GLU A 37 23.93 -6.56 -12.44
N ILE A 38 23.68 -5.58 -11.56
CA ILE A 38 24.50 -5.35 -10.37
C ILE A 38 24.57 -6.62 -9.48
N TYR A 39 23.46 -7.32 -9.30
CA TYR A 39 23.46 -8.59 -8.56
C TYR A 39 24.29 -9.68 -9.25
N LEU A 40 24.24 -9.79 -10.57
CA LEU A 40 24.98 -10.79 -11.35
C LEU A 40 26.49 -10.52 -11.34
N GLU A 41 26.91 -9.26 -11.41
CA GLU A 41 28.31 -8.86 -11.26
C GLU A 41 28.88 -9.30 -9.90
N ASN A 42 28.07 -9.15 -8.84
CA ASN A 42 28.44 -9.58 -7.49
C ASN A 42 28.32 -11.09 -7.26
N ASN A 43 27.65 -11.82 -8.16
CA ASN A 43 27.44 -13.27 -8.07
C ASN A 43 27.76 -13.96 -9.41
N PRO A 44 29.05 -14.03 -9.81
CA PRO A 44 29.49 -14.58 -11.10
C PRO A 44 29.00 -16.00 -11.46
N PRO A 45 28.81 -16.96 -10.52
CA PRO A 45 28.29 -18.28 -10.90
C PRO A 45 26.80 -18.25 -11.27
N THR A 46 26.08 -17.20 -10.88
CA THR A 46 24.66 -17.05 -11.16
C THR A 46 24.44 -16.40 -12.53
N LYS A 47 23.34 -16.77 -13.20
CA LYS A 47 22.91 -16.16 -14.47
C LYS A 47 21.48 -15.67 -14.38
N GLY A 48 21.12 -14.69 -15.21
CA GLY A 48 19.73 -14.27 -15.41
C GLY A 48 18.88 -15.40 -15.97
N ASN A 49 17.62 -15.48 -15.55
CA ASN A 49 16.65 -16.48 -15.99
C ASN A 49 15.33 -15.82 -16.41
N GLY A 50 15.42 -14.94 -17.40
CA GLY A 50 14.26 -14.24 -17.96
C GLY A 50 13.58 -13.29 -16.98
N PHE A 51 12.27 -13.12 -17.17
CA PHE A 51 11.42 -12.19 -16.44
C PHE A 51 10.11 -12.88 -16.04
N TYR A 52 9.41 -12.28 -15.09
CA TYR A 52 8.03 -12.61 -14.79
C TYR A 52 7.18 -11.36 -14.67
N GLU A 53 5.91 -11.52 -14.98
CA GLU A 53 4.96 -10.42 -14.87
C GLU A 53 4.39 -10.34 -13.45
N ARG A 54 4.27 -9.11 -12.97
CA ARG A 54 3.71 -8.80 -11.66
C ARG A 54 2.90 -7.52 -11.72
N ASP A 55 1.70 -7.57 -11.14
CA ASP A 55 0.88 -6.39 -10.90
C ASP A 55 1.24 -5.73 -9.56
N LEU A 56 1.33 -4.39 -9.57
CA LEU A 56 1.64 -3.57 -8.42
C LEU A 56 0.56 -2.51 -8.22
N LYS A 57 -0.04 -2.50 -7.03
CA LYS A 57 -1.03 -1.51 -6.61
C LYS A 57 -0.32 -0.37 -5.91
N THR A 58 -0.31 0.79 -6.55
CA THR A 58 0.31 2.02 -6.06
C THR A 58 -0.75 3.02 -5.62
N ALA A 59 -0.36 4.06 -4.89
CA ALA A 59 -1.30 5.11 -4.48
C ALA A 59 -1.85 5.92 -5.66
N PHE A 60 -1.27 5.82 -6.85
CA PHE A 60 -1.75 6.56 -8.02
C PHE A 60 -2.65 5.68 -8.90
N GLY A 61 -2.50 4.35 -8.83
CA GLY A 61 -3.20 3.41 -9.70
C GLY A 61 -2.57 2.01 -9.70
N GLU A 62 -3.10 1.11 -10.52
CA GLU A 62 -2.58 -0.25 -10.67
C GLU A 62 -1.64 -0.33 -11.89
N LEU A 63 -0.35 -0.60 -11.64
CA LEU A 63 0.62 -0.94 -12.68
C LEU A 63 0.49 -2.43 -12.99
N THR A 64 0.05 -2.76 -14.20
CA THR A 64 -0.18 -4.13 -14.64
C THR A 64 1.00 -4.69 -15.42
N ALA A 65 1.25 -5.99 -15.28
CA ALA A 65 2.21 -6.73 -16.11
C ALA A 65 3.67 -6.22 -16.11
N ILE A 66 4.15 -5.67 -14.98
CA ILE A 66 5.55 -5.24 -14.84
C ILE A 66 6.47 -6.45 -14.99
N ARG A 67 7.47 -6.36 -15.88
CA ARG A 67 8.48 -7.40 -16.12
C ARG A 67 9.59 -7.36 -15.09
N VAL A 68 9.45 -8.18 -14.06
CA VAL A 68 10.45 -8.29 -12.99
C VAL A 68 11.53 -9.32 -13.39
N PRO A 69 12.83 -8.95 -13.38
CA PRO A 69 13.92 -9.86 -13.69
C PRO A 69 14.06 -11.00 -12.68
N ARG A 70 14.53 -12.16 -13.15
CA ARG A 70 14.90 -13.29 -12.28
C ARG A 70 16.33 -13.75 -12.50
N THR A 71 16.86 -14.44 -11.50
CA THR A 71 18.11 -15.18 -11.57
C THR A 71 17.86 -16.68 -11.46
N ARG A 72 18.78 -17.48 -11.98
CA ARG A 72 18.66 -18.95 -12.02
C ARG A 72 18.73 -19.60 -10.64
N ASP A 73 19.40 -18.94 -9.70
CA ASP A 73 19.49 -19.33 -8.29
C ASP A 73 18.29 -18.85 -7.44
N ASN A 74 17.36 -18.07 -8.01
CA ASN A 74 16.31 -17.35 -7.28
C ASN A 74 16.82 -16.47 -6.10
N GLY A 75 18.10 -16.10 -6.11
CA GLY A 75 18.72 -15.30 -5.05
C GLY A 75 18.47 -13.80 -5.19
N PHE A 76 18.23 -13.31 -6.41
CA PHE A 76 17.93 -11.90 -6.66
C PHE A 76 16.61 -11.47 -6.03
N LYS A 77 16.68 -10.40 -5.23
CA LYS A 77 15.53 -9.70 -4.66
C LYS A 77 15.73 -8.21 -4.90
N SER A 78 14.80 -7.61 -5.65
CA SER A 78 14.78 -6.18 -5.88
C SER A 78 14.62 -5.40 -4.57
N ALA A 79 15.31 -4.27 -4.43
CA ALA A 79 15.09 -3.33 -3.34
C ALA A 79 13.93 -2.37 -3.66
N LEU A 80 13.76 -2.03 -4.94
CA LEU A 80 12.67 -1.17 -5.43
C LEU A 80 11.28 -1.79 -5.27
N LEU A 81 11.16 -3.11 -5.40
CA LEU A 81 9.89 -3.81 -5.27
C LEU A 81 9.82 -4.58 -3.94
N PRO A 82 8.77 -4.38 -3.12
CA PRO A 82 8.64 -5.12 -1.89
C PRO A 82 8.46 -6.61 -2.18
N TYR A 83 9.15 -7.46 -1.42
CA TYR A 83 9.11 -8.91 -1.61
C TYR A 83 7.69 -9.44 -1.27
N ARG A 84 7.05 -10.11 -2.24
CA ARG A 84 5.68 -10.70 -2.17
C ARG A 84 4.50 -9.74 -1.94
N LYS A 85 4.71 -8.50 -1.47
CA LYS A 85 3.62 -7.53 -1.25
C LYS A 85 3.17 -6.86 -2.54
N ARG A 86 1.91 -7.02 -2.94
CA ARG A 86 1.36 -6.38 -4.15
C ARG A 86 0.93 -4.92 -3.94
N ILE A 87 0.97 -4.44 -2.70
CA ILE A 87 0.55 -3.10 -2.28
C ILE A 87 1.82 -2.33 -1.89
N THR A 88 1.98 -1.11 -2.39
CA THR A 88 3.08 -0.22 -1.98
C THR A 88 2.87 0.28 -0.55
N GLU A 89 3.96 0.68 0.10
CA GLU A 89 3.91 1.15 1.50
C GLU A 89 3.05 2.40 1.67
N ASP A 90 3.07 3.31 0.68
CA ASP A 90 2.23 4.52 0.68
C ASP A 90 0.73 4.20 0.68
N LEU A 91 0.33 3.19 -0.10
CA LEU A 91 -1.07 2.76 -0.14
C LEU A 91 -1.47 2.05 1.16
N ASP A 92 -0.57 1.29 1.78
CA ASP A 92 -0.80 0.70 3.12
C ASP A 92 -0.95 1.81 4.18
N ALA A 93 -0.13 2.86 4.13
CA ALA A 93 -0.22 4.01 5.02
C ALA A 93 -1.54 4.76 4.85
N LEU A 94 -2.00 4.97 3.60
CA LEU A 94 -3.30 5.57 3.32
C LEU A 94 -4.45 4.73 3.89
N ILE A 95 -4.42 3.42 3.69
CA ILE A 95 -5.43 2.49 4.25
C ILE A 95 -5.46 2.59 5.78
N ARG A 96 -4.29 2.63 6.43
CA ARG A 96 -4.18 2.80 7.90
C ARG A 96 -4.75 4.13 8.35
N ALA A 97 -4.46 5.23 7.65
CA ALA A 97 -5.01 6.54 7.98
C ALA A 97 -6.55 6.54 7.92
N MET A 98 -7.13 5.91 6.89
CA MET A 98 -8.58 5.75 6.77
C MET A 98 -9.19 4.89 7.88
N LEU A 99 -8.50 3.81 8.28
CA LEU A 99 -8.90 2.97 9.40
C LEU A 99 -8.88 3.73 10.74
N ILE A 100 -7.82 4.51 11.00
CA ILE A 100 -7.70 5.35 12.20
C ILE A 100 -8.80 6.42 12.23
N SER A 101 -9.17 6.93 11.06
CA SER A 101 -10.27 7.90 10.90
C SER A 101 -11.66 7.28 11.12
N GLY A 102 -11.75 5.97 11.42
CA GLY A 102 -13.01 5.29 11.73
C GLY A 102 -13.83 4.89 10.50
N MET A 103 -13.26 4.94 9.29
CA MET A 103 -13.97 4.48 8.10
C MET A 103 -14.14 2.96 8.13
N SER A 104 -15.34 2.48 7.76
CA SER A 104 -15.56 1.04 7.64
C SER A 104 -14.69 0.45 6.51
N THR A 105 -14.20 -0.78 6.70
CA THR A 105 -13.39 -1.49 5.71
C THR A 105 -14.08 -1.67 4.36
N ARG A 106 -15.43 -1.74 4.34
CA ARG A 106 -16.23 -1.70 3.10
C ARG A 106 -16.16 -0.33 2.42
N LYS A 107 -16.33 0.75 3.20
CA LYS A 107 -16.26 2.10 2.65
C LYS A 107 -14.88 2.45 2.12
N ILE A 108 -13.82 2.00 2.81
CA ILE A 108 -12.44 2.12 2.33
C ILE A 108 -12.26 1.41 0.98
N ALA A 109 -12.78 0.20 0.82
CA ALA A 109 -12.70 -0.53 -0.44
C ALA A 109 -13.43 0.19 -1.59
N GLU A 110 -14.58 0.80 -1.31
CA GLU A 110 -15.32 1.63 -2.28
C GLU A 110 -14.51 2.86 -2.69
N VAL A 111 -14.00 3.62 -1.73
CA VAL A 111 -13.21 4.83 -1.98
C VAL A 111 -11.95 4.53 -2.80
N LEU A 112 -11.24 3.45 -2.47
CA LEU A 112 -10.05 3.03 -3.21
C LEU A 112 -10.37 2.58 -4.64
N LYS A 113 -11.55 2.00 -4.86
CA LYS A 113 -12.02 1.62 -6.19
C LYS A 113 -12.45 2.83 -7.01
N GLU A 114 -13.14 3.80 -6.40
CA GLU A 114 -13.67 4.96 -7.10
C GLU A 114 -12.58 5.99 -7.43
N LEU A 115 -11.68 6.28 -6.49
CA LEU A 115 -10.69 7.34 -6.65
C LEU A 115 -9.40 6.87 -7.32
N TYR A 116 -9.00 5.62 -7.08
CA TYR A 116 -7.70 5.11 -7.51
C TYR A 116 -7.81 3.91 -8.47
N GLU A 117 -9.04 3.49 -8.81
CA GLU A 117 -9.33 2.28 -9.60
C GLU A 117 -8.75 0.98 -9.03
N ILE A 118 -8.36 0.97 -7.75
CA ILE A 118 -7.67 -0.16 -7.11
C ILE A 118 -8.68 -1.12 -6.52
N LYS A 119 -8.67 -2.37 -7.00
CA LYS A 119 -9.51 -3.43 -6.43
C LYS A 119 -8.81 -4.11 -5.25
N ILE A 120 -9.07 -3.67 -4.03
CA ILE A 120 -8.63 -4.36 -2.81
C ILE A 120 -9.82 -5.07 -2.17
N SER A 121 -9.65 -6.36 -1.83
CA SER A 121 -10.70 -7.10 -1.14
C SER A 121 -10.86 -6.59 0.30
N TYR A 122 -12.11 -6.52 0.77
CA TYR A 122 -12.43 -6.25 2.19
C TYR A 122 -11.61 -7.13 3.15
N ALA A 123 -11.39 -8.40 2.78
CA ALA A 123 -10.62 -9.33 3.60
C ALA A 123 -9.15 -8.90 3.78
N ASN A 124 -8.53 -8.30 2.76
CA ASN A 124 -7.17 -7.77 2.86
C ASN A 124 -7.12 -6.53 3.77
N ILE A 125 -8.09 -5.62 3.65
CA ILE A 125 -8.17 -4.44 4.53
C ILE A 125 -8.43 -4.87 5.97
N SER A 126 -9.30 -5.86 6.18
CA SER A 126 -9.56 -6.44 7.50
C SER A 126 -8.31 -7.06 8.12
N ARG A 127 -7.49 -7.78 7.35
CA ARG A 127 -6.18 -8.28 7.83
C ARG A 127 -5.25 -7.15 8.26
N ILE A 128 -5.18 -6.05 7.51
CA ILE A 128 -4.37 -4.87 7.88
C ILE A 128 -4.90 -4.26 9.20
N SER A 129 -6.21 -4.14 9.34
CA SER A 129 -6.86 -3.65 10.56
C SER A 129 -6.58 -4.56 11.78
N GLN A 130 -6.58 -5.88 11.57
CA GLN A 130 -6.34 -6.85 12.64
C GLN A 130 -4.95 -6.69 13.27
N VAL A 131 -3.93 -6.36 12.48
CA VAL A 131 -2.58 -6.06 13.00
C VAL A 131 -2.62 -4.88 13.99
N GLY A 132 -3.37 -3.83 13.66
CA GLY A 132 -3.55 -2.68 14.56
C GLY A 132 -4.32 -3.05 15.83
N ILE A 133 -5.36 -3.88 15.72
CA ILE A 133 -6.12 -4.39 16.87
C ILE A 133 -5.21 -5.21 17.80
N GLU A 134 -4.35 -6.07 17.26
CA GLU A 134 -3.39 -6.84 18.04
C GLU A 134 -2.38 -5.95 18.78
N GLU A 135 -1.88 -4.89 18.15
CA GLU A 135 -1.00 -3.92 18.80
C GLU A 135 -1.71 -3.16 19.93
N ILE A 136 -2.95 -2.71 19.70
CA ILE A 136 -3.77 -2.06 20.73
C ILE A 136 -4.04 -3.04 21.89
N GLN A 137 -4.34 -4.31 21.60
CA GLN A 137 -4.56 -5.33 22.63
C GLN A 137 -3.28 -5.63 23.42
N LYS A 138 -2.13 -5.71 22.76
CA LYS A 138 -0.81 -5.84 23.41
C LYS A 138 -0.48 -4.63 24.28
N TRP A 139 -0.82 -3.42 23.83
CA TRP A 139 -0.65 -2.22 24.64
C TRP A 139 -1.60 -2.22 25.85
N ARG A 140 -2.87 -2.59 25.63
CA ARG A 140 -3.89 -2.70 26.69
C ARG A 140 -3.53 -3.76 27.73
N SER A 141 -2.91 -4.87 27.34
CA SER A 141 -2.49 -5.92 28.28
C SER A 141 -1.29 -5.51 29.15
N ARG A 142 -0.48 -4.53 28.72
CA ARG A 142 0.54 -3.88 29.57
C ARG A 142 -0.07 -3.01 30.66
N LEU A 143 -1.25 -2.43 30.40
CA LEU A 143 -2.04 -1.73 31.40
C LEU A 143 -2.75 -2.74 32.31
N SER A 144 -2.00 -3.37 33.21
CA SER A 144 -2.64 -4.10 34.30
C SER A 144 -3.33 -3.09 35.22
N TRP A 145 -4.62 -3.29 35.49
CA TRP A 145 -5.40 -2.47 36.44
C TRP A 145 -4.70 -2.33 37.81
N LYS A 146 -3.84 -3.28 38.18
CA LYS A 146 -3.04 -3.29 39.41
C LYS A 146 -2.00 -2.17 39.51
N ASN A 147 -1.54 -1.61 38.39
CA ASN A 147 -0.54 -0.52 38.36
C ASN A 147 -1.10 0.77 37.76
N MET A 148 -2.41 0.88 37.62
CA MET A 148 -3.01 2.10 37.08
C MET A 148 -3.05 3.18 38.16
N PRO A 149 -2.40 4.34 37.94
CA PRO A 149 -2.43 5.41 38.94
C PRO A 149 -3.86 5.92 39.15
N TRP A 150 -4.22 6.21 40.41
CA TRP A 150 -5.57 6.64 40.82
C TRP A 150 -6.12 7.84 40.02
N TYR A 151 -5.25 8.72 39.52
CA TYR A 151 -5.65 9.85 38.67
C TYR A 151 -6.20 9.41 37.30
N PHE A 152 -5.78 8.27 36.76
CA PHE A 152 -6.29 7.74 35.51
C PHE A 152 -7.73 7.20 35.66
N TRP A 153 -8.06 6.69 36.85
CA TRP A 153 -9.43 6.30 37.20
C TRP A 153 -10.34 7.53 37.34
N MET A 154 -9.86 8.61 37.97
CA MET A 154 -10.63 9.87 38.03
C MET A 154 -10.85 10.48 36.65
N LEU A 155 -9.83 10.49 35.78
CA LEU A 155 -9.95 11.00 34.41
C LEU A 155 -10.97 10.19 33.60
N TRP A 156 -10.97 8.86 33.74
CA TRP A 156 -11.95 7.98 33.10
C TRP A 156 -13.37 8.24 33.58
N CYS A 157 -13.58 8.36 34.90
CA CYS A 157 -14.90 8.71 35.47
C CYS A 157 -15.39 10.08 35.02
N PHE A 158 -14.48 11.05 34.82
CA PHE A 158 -14.81 12.39 34.34
C PHE A 158 -15.21 12.36 32.86
N LEU A 159 -14.39 11.75 32.00
CA LEU A 159 -14.67 11.60 30.56
C LEU A 159 -15.94 10.79 30.26
N SER A 160 -16.26 9.79 31.09
CA SER A 160 -17.47 8.97 30.92
C SER A 160 -18.77 9.72 31.23
N ARG A 161 -18.71 10.89 31.88
CA ARG A 161 -19.87 11.73 32.18
C ARG A 161 -20.17 12.77 31.10
N GLU A 162 -19.19 13.12 30.26
CA GLU A 162 -19.35 14.12 29.19
C GLU A 162 -19.83 13.52 27.85
N ILE A 163 -19.77 12.19 27.70
CA ILE A 163 -20.20 11.46 26.48
C ILE A 163 -21.60 10.83 26.68
N GLY A 164 -22.35 11.29 27.70
CA GLY A 164 -23.74 10.91 27.96
C GLY A 164 -24.74 11.89 27.37
#